data_AF-A0A6A4H8Z5-F1
#
_entry.id   AF-A0A6A4H8Z5-F1
#
_cell.length_a   1.000
_cell.length_b   1.000
_cell.length_c   1.000
_cell.angle_alpha   90.00
_cell.angle_beta   90.00
_cell.angle_gamma   90.00
#
_symmetry.space_group_name_H-M   'P 1'
#
loop_
_entity.id
_entity.type
_entity.pdbx_description
1 polymer ?
#
loop_
_entity_poly.entity_id
_entity_poly.type
_entity_poly.pdbx_seq_one_letter_code
_entity_poly.pdbx_strand_id
1 'polypeptide(L)'
;MASGNSLLNVPSFPEASQLSGQDTWQVFKDCVKLNVQVRGLGGYLDGSIPKPTSATYIYTAQSASPADSLFPSPGEWNQHKRMVASIVFLNCTNPIGIGIDHGDTAHKTWQYLIKKYEAKDKQCIHIADTLLCQHKFDPESTTMEEHKKKMKNLLKQLHNLGGTCNDHQFRMIVIASMLEAWKDYVLNVPGLFSSEAFTYLHRLYLDKVGCTGNGDNDYIKKKVAALVAQYLAMHAASTSSPNAKCERLTCVNPVCPTKVGHTIDRCWAKGGGAEGKAPKSWHDKYGTKASSSDTASLIDIYIGSMYSPKKPDDGLLMPF
;
A
#
# COMPACT_ATOMS: atom_id res chain seq x y z
N MET A 1 22.52 -12.45 -53.05
CA MET A 1 21.76 -12.58 -51.78
C MET A 1 22.76 -12.78 -50.66
N ALA A 2 22.97 -11.77 -49.82
CA ALA A 2 23.91 -11.86 -48.71
C ALA A 2 23.26 -12.74 -47.62
N SER A 3 23.72 -13.99 -47.50
CA SER A 3 23.46 -14.81 -46.32
C SER A 3 24.16 -14.11 -45.16
N GLY A 4 23.38 -13.31 -44.41
CA GLY A 4 23.86 -12.64 -43.22
C GLY A 4 24.24 -13.69 -42.19
N ASN A 5 25.52 -14.08 -42.19
CA ASN A 5 26.15 -14.65 -41.01
C ASN A 5 26.13 -13.57 -39.94
N SER A 6 24.99 -13.43 -39.23
CA SER A 6 24.97 -12.75 -37.94
C SER A 6 25.93 -13.51 -37.05
N LEU A 7 27.16 -12.99 -36.95
CA LEU A 7 28.12 -13.45 -35.95
C LEU A 7 27.36 -13.55 -34.62
N LEU A 8 27.36 -14.75 -34.04
CA LEU A 8 26.79 -15.03 -32.72
C LEU A 8 27.57 -14.21 -31.68
N ASN A 9 27.24 -12.94 -31.54
CA ASN A 9 27.88 -12.08 -30.57
C ASN A 9 27.25 -12.36 -29.21
N VAL A 10 28.04 -12.97 -28.32
CA VAL A 10 27.62 -13.19 -26.94
C VAL A 10 27.76 -11.87 -26.19
N PRO A 11 26.66 -11.30 -25.64
CA PRO A 11 26.70 -10.08 -24.88
C PRO A 11 27.62 -10.23 -23.66
N SER A 12 28.44 -9.22 -23.40
CA SER A 12 29.19 -9.06 -22.16
C SER A 12 28.44 -8.09 -21.25
N PHE A 13 28.18 -8.50 -20.01
CA PHE A 13 27.51 -7.69 -19.01
C PHE A 13 28.52 -6.78 -18.30
N PRO A 14 28.10 -5.59 -17.84
CA PRO A 14 28.91 -4.79 -16.93
C PRO A 14 29.36 -5.62 -15.72
N GLU A 15 30.54 -5.34 -15.17
CA GLU A 15 31.12 -6.09 -14.05
C GLU A 15 30.15 -6.21 -12.85
N ALA A 16 29.44 -5.12 -12.53
CA ALA A 16 28.41 -5.09 -11.48
C ALA A 16 27.18 -5.98 -11.74
N SER A 17 27.03 -6.48 -12.97
CA SER A 17 25.92 -7.35 -13.41
C SER A 17 26.38 -8.77 -13.74
N GLN A 18 27.68 -9.06 -13.65
CA GLN A 18 28.21 -10.41 -13.81
C GLN A 18 27.96 -11.24 -12.55
N LEU A 19 27.79 -12.55 -12.72
CA LEU A 19 27.58 -13.43 -11.59
C LEU A 19 28.90 -13.66 -10.85
N SER A 20 28.98 -13.14 -9.63
CA SER A 20 30.06 -13.37 -8.66
C SER A 20 29.58 -14.15 -7.44
N GLY A 21 28.30 -14.01 -7.08
CA GLY A 21 27.79 -14.43 -5.77
C GLY A 21 26.29 -14.20 -5.63
N GLN A 22 25.81 -14.26 -4.38
CA GLN A 22 24.38 -14.07 -4.05
C GLN A 22 23.93 -12.63 -4.29
N ASP A 23 24.81 -11.67 -4.02
CA ASP A 23 24.62 -10.23 -4.15
C ASP A 23 24.38 -9.80 -5.60
N THR A 24 25.03 -10.45 -6.56
CA THR A 24 24.90 -10.16 -7.99
C THR A 24 23.86 -11.04 -8.71
N TRP A 25 23.34 -12.07 -8.05
CA TRP A 25 22.43 -13.06 -8.65
C TRP A 25 21.21 -12.42 -9.32
N GLN A 26 20.52 -11.51 -8.64
CA GLN A 26 19.27 -10.94 -9.16
C GLN A 26 19.51 -10.11 -10.42
N VAL A 27 20.52 -9.24 -10.39
CA VAL A 27 20.90 -8.40 -11.54
C VAL A 27 21.36 -9.27 -12.71
N PHE A 28 22.22 -10.26 -12.44
CA PHE A 28 22.66 -11.23 -13.45
C PHE A 28 21.48 -11.98 -14.09
N LYS A 29 20.56 -12.49 -13.25
CA LYS A 29 19.39 -13.24 -13.70
C LYS A 29 18.51 -12.42 -14.64
N ASP A 30 18.28 -11.16 -14.30
CA ASP A 30 17.48 -10.24 -15.12
C ASP A 30 18.18 -9.93 -16.44
N CYS A 31 19.50 -9.69 -16.42
CA CYS A 31 20.30 -9.51 -17.63
C CYS A 31 20.29 -10.73 -18.56
N VAL A 32 20.42 -11.95 -18.02
CA VAL A 32 20.33 -13.20 -18.81
C VAL A 32 18.95 -13.33 -19.43
N LYS A 33 17.88 -13.19 -18.64
CA LYS A 33 16.50 -13.31 -19.14
C LYS A 33 16.23 -12.32 -20.26
N LEU A 34 16.60 -11.05 -20.09
CA LEU A 34 16.42 -10.02 -21.11
C LEU A 34 17.16 -10.36 -22.41
N ASN A 35 18.43 -10.74 -22.33
CA ASN A 35 19.26 -11.06 -23.50
C ASN A 35 18.80 -12.32 -24.24
N VAL A 36 18.24 -13.29 -23.50
CA VAL A 36 17.69 -14.50 -24.10
C VAL A 36 16.33 -14.20 -24.75
N GLN A 37 15.47 -13.42 -24.09
CA GLN A 37 14.15 -13.05 -24.61
C GLN A 37 14.23 -12.21 -25.88
N VAL A 38 15.08 -11.17 -25.91
CA VAL A 38 15.23 -10.30 -27.10
C VAL A 38 15.75 -11.05 -28.33
N ARG A 39 16.33 -12.24 -28.13
CA ARG A 39 16.85 -13.12 -29.20
C ARG A 39 15.92 -14.28 -29.55
N GLY A 40 14.75 -14.39 -28.91
CA GLY A 40 13.86 -15.54 -29.08
C GLY A 40 14.40 -16.85 -28.52
N LEU A 41 15.43 -16.81 -27.67
CA LEU A 41 16.14 -18.00 -27.19
C LEU A 41 15.59 -18.55 -25.86
N GLY A 42 14.45 -18.02 -25.38
CA GLY A 42 13.85 -18.36 -24.08
C GLY A 42 13.72 -19.86 -23.85
N GLY A 43 13.24 -20.55 -24.89
CA GLY A 43 12.97 -21.98 -24.80
C GLY A 43 14.21 -22.87 -24.62
N TYR A 44 15.40 -22.38 -24.96
CA TYR A 44 16.66 -23.11 -24.72
C TYR A 44 17.20 -22.90 -23.30
N LEU A 45 16.82 -21.79 -22.64
CA LEU A 45 17.18 -21.48 -21.26
C LEU A 45 16.27 -22.23 -20.29
N ASP A 46 14.96 -22.24 -20.54
CA ASP A 46 13.97 -22.94 -19.69
C ASP A 46 13.79 -24.41 -20.05
N GLY A 47 14.30 -24.85 -21.21
CA GLY A 47 14.26 -26.24 -21.66
C GLY A 47 12.96 -26.66 -22.38
N SER A 48 12.08 -25.72 -22.70
CA SER A 48 10.83 -25.99 -23.42
C SER A 48 11.03 -26.36 -24.90
N ILE A 49 12.18 -26.03 -25.51
CA ILE A 49 12.54 -26.49 -26.87
C ILE A 49 13.38 -27.78 -26.78
N PRO A 50 12.79 -28.96 -27.06
CA PRO A 50 13.48 -30.23 -26.92
C PRO A 50 14.54 -30.43 -28.01
N LYS A 51 15.50 -31.32 -27.75
CA LYS A 51 16.47 -31.74 -28.76
C LYS A 51 15.75 -32.46 -29.91
N PRO A 52 15.95 -32.06 -31.18
CA PRO A 52 15.38 -32.75 -32.32
C PRO A 52 15.86 -34.20 -32.39
N THR A 53 14.94 -35.14 -32.61
CA THR A 53 15.26 -36.56 -32.82
C THR A 53 15.41 -36.82 -34.32
N SER A 54 16.32 -37.70 -34.72
CA SER A 54 16.63 -37.98 -36.13
C SER A 54 15.41 -38.36 -36.98
N ALA A 55 14.38 -38.96 -36.38
CA ALA A 55 13.14 -39.32 -37.06
C ALA A 55 12.26 -38.11 -37.47
N THR A 56 12.40 -36.98 -36.78
CA THR A 56 11.60 -35.77 -37.00
C THR A 56 12.11 -34.92 -38.18
N TYR A 57 13.34 -35.14 -38.62
CA TYR A 57 14.04 -34.26 -39.56
C TYR A 57 13.91 -34.66 -41.05
N ILE A 58 13.22 -35.77 -41.36
CA ILE A 58 13.19 -36.33 -42.72
C ILE A 58 12.46 -35.41 -43.74
N TYR A 59 11.74 -34.36 -43.30
CA TYR A 59 10.87 -33.59 -44.21
C TYR A 59 11.06 -32.07 -44.28
N THR A 60 11.97 -31.46 -43.52
CA THR A 60 12.07 -29.98 -43.48
C THR A 60 13.48 -29.48 -43.28
N ALA A 61 14.11 -28.95 -44.34
CA ALA A 61 15.00 -27.78 -44.26
C ALA A 61 15.51 -27.38 -45.65
N GLN A 62 14.92 -26.34 -46.25
CA GLN A 62 15.60 -25.51 -47.25
C GLN A 62 15.71 -24.04 -46.81
N SER A 63 15.13 -23.65 -45.68
CA SER A 63 15.19 -22.30 -45.12
C SER A 63 15.51 -22.31 -43.63
N ALA A 64 16.26 -21.31 -43.16
CA ALA A 64 16.52 -21.08 -41.75
C ALA A 64 15.21 -20.86 -40.97
N SER A 65 15.09 -21.47 -39.80
CA SER A 65 13.95 -21.30 -38.91
C SER A 65 14.14 -20.08 -37.99
N PRO A 66 13.06 -19.43 -37.53
CA PRO A 66 13.13 -18.47 -36.44
C PRO A 66 13.76 -19.08 -35.17
N ALA A 67 14.43 -18.25 -34.37
CA ALA A 67 15.15 -18.69 -33.17
C ALA A 67 14.23 -19.30 -32.09
N ASP A 68 12.97 -18.89 -32.06
CA ASP A 68 11.94 -19.38 -31.15
C ASP A 68 11.16 -20.59 -31.70
N SER A 69 11.59 -21.16 -32.83
CA SER A 69 10.97 -22.36 -33.40
C SER A 69 10.99 -23.52 -32.40
N LEU A 70 9.82 -24.15 -32.22
CA LEU A 70 9.68 -25.37 -31.42
C LEU A 70 10.27 -26.61 -32.11
N PHE A 71 10.56 -26.52 -33.41
CA PHE A 71 11.06 -27.61 -34.23
C PHE A 71 12.33 -27.19 -35.01
N PRO A 72 13.41 -26.79 -34.32
CA PRO A 72 14.64 -26.39 -34.99
C PRO A 72 15.32 -27.61 -35.63
N SER A 73 16.15 -27.38 -36.65
CA SER A 73 17.08 -28.42 -37.12
C SER A 73 18.08 -28.82 -36.02
N PRO A 74 18.68 -30.02 -36.08
CA PRO A 74 19.72 -30.40 -35.12
C PRO A 74 20.90 -29.42 -35.05
N GLY A 75 21.25 -28.80 -36.18
CA GLY A 75 22.29 -27.77 -36.27
C GLY A 75 21.90 -26.48 -35.54
N GLU A 76 20.74 -25.92 -35.88
CA GLU A 76 20.19 -24.72 -35.25
C GLU A 76 20.01 -24.91 -33.74
N TRP A 77 19.46 -26.06 -33.32
CA TRP A 77 19.27 -26.37 -31.91
C TRP A 77 20.59 -26.36 -31.15
N ASN A 78 21.64 -26.98 -31.70
CA ASN A 78 22.97 -26.99 -31.08
C ASN A 78 23.56 -25.59 -31.01
N GLN A 79 23.42 -24.79 -32.06
CA GLN A 79 23.93 -23.43 -32.13
C GLN A 79 23.24 -22.52 -31.10
N HIS A 80 21.91 -22.50 -31.06
CA HIS A 80 21.12 -21.70 -30.13
C HIS A 80 21.34 -22.12 -28.68
N LYS A 81 21.34 -23.42 -28.39
CA LYS A 81 21.67 -23.94 -27.07
C LYS A 81 23.06 -23.52 -26.61
N ARG A 82 24.07 -23.61 -27.49
CA ARG A 82 25.44 -23.20 -27.17
C ARG A 82 25.50 -21.69 -26.92
N MET A 83 24.79 -20.89 -27.71
CA MET A 83 24.72 -19.44 -27.49
C MET A 83 24.18 -19.10 -26.10
N VAL A 84 23.07 -19.70 -25.67
CA VAL A 84 22.52 -19.46 -24.33
C VAL A 84 23.48 -19.93 -23.23
N ALA A 85 24.12 -21.10 -23.42
CA ALA A 85 25.13 -21.58 -22.47
C ALA A 85 26.31 -20.60 -22.36
N SER A 86 26.78 -20.05 -23.47
CA SER A 86 27.84 -19.04 -23.50
C SER A 86 27.42 -17.72 -22.85
N ILE A 87 26.17 -17.26 -23.04
CA ILE A 87 25.63 -16.06 -22.35
C ILE A 87 25.75 -16.24 -20.85
N VAL A 88 25.36 -17.39 -20.31
CA VAL A 88 25.45 -17.65 -18.87
C VAL A 88 26.90 -17.77 -18.42
N PHE A 89 27.69 -18.60 -19.12
CA PHE A 89 29.06 -18.95 -18.71
C PHE A 89 30.03 -17.76 -18.76
N LEU A 90 30.03 -17.01 -19.86
CA LEU A 90 30.97 -15.90 -20.07
C LEU A 90 30.66 -14.66 -19.22
N ASN A 91 29.45 -14.59 -18.65
CA ASN A 91 29.05 -13.52 -17.74
C ASN A 91 29.11 -13.93 -16.27
N CYS A 92 29.86 -14.99 -15.96
CA CYS A 92 30.25 -15.36 -14.60
C CYS A 92 31.71 -14.96 -14.37
N THR A 93 32.04 -14.38 -13.21
CA THR A 93 33.42 -13.99 -12.90
C THR A 93 34.33 -15.19 -12.68
N ASN A 94 33.80 -16.26 -12.09
CA ASN A 94 34.48 -17.55 -11.91
C ASN A 94 33.50 -18.71 -12.07
N PRO A 95 33.15 -19.11 -13.31
CA PRO A 95 32.13 -20.14 -13.56
C PRO A 95 32.47 -21.47 -12.89
N ILE A 96 33.74 -21.88 -12.92
CA ILE A 96 34.19 -23.14 -12.30
C ILE A 96 34.04 -23.07 -10.77
N GLY A 97 34.46 -21.97 -10.13
CA GLY A 97 34.30 -21.77 -8.68
C GLY A 97 32.83 -21.66 -8.25
N ILE A 98 31.96 -21.19 -9.14
CA ILE A 98 30.50 -21.19 -8.93
C ILE A 98 29.90 -22.58 -9.12
N GLY A 99 30.64 -23.55 -9.70
CA GLY A 99 30.20 -24.91 -9.94
C GLY A 99 29.49 -25.12 -11.28
N ILE A 100 29.75 -24.25 -12.26
CA ILE A 100 29.26 -24.38 -13.64
C ILE A 100 30.25 -25.21 -14.45
N ASP A 101 29.76 -26.29 -15.06
CA ASP A 101 30.52 -27.11 -16.01
C ASP A 101 30.36 -26.59 -17.45
N HIS A 102 31.45 -26.59 -18.22
CA HIS A 102 31.47 -26.19 -19.64
C HIS A 102 30.71 -27.18 -20.55
N GLY A 103 30.56 -28.44 -20.14
CA GLY A 103 29.82 -29.47 -20.84
C GLY A 103 28.30 -29.40 -20.66
N ASP A 104 27.84 -28.66 -19.64
CA ASP A 104 26.42 -28.64 -19.28
C ASP A 104 25.56 -27.87 -20.29
N THR A 105 24.31 -28.31 -20.38
CA THR A 105 23.31 -27.60 -21.17
C THR A 105 22.95 -26.28 -20.49
N ALA A 106 22.64 -25.24 -21.26
CA ALA A 106 22.14 -23.97 -20.73
C ALA A 106 21.02 -24.16 -19.68
N HIS A 107 20.03 -25.00 -20.01
CA HIS A 107 18.95 -25.36 -19.10
C HIS A 107 19.43 -25.95 -17.77
N LYS A 108 20.26 -26.99 -17.82
CA LYS A 108 20.83 -27.63 -16.61
C LYS A 108 21.59 -26.63 -15.75
N THR A 109 22.45 -25.81 -16.36
CA THR A 109 23.19 -24.76 -15.65
C THR A 109 22.24 -23.74 -15.03
N TRP A 110 21.24 -23.28 -15.78
CA TRP A 110 20.25 -22.31 -15.31
C TRP A 110 19.44 -22.83 -14.12
N GLN A 111 18.97 -24.07 -14.17
CA GLN A 111 18.26 -24.73 -13.06
C GLN A 111 19.15 -24.88 -11.83
N TYR A 112 20.42 -25.22 -12.00
CA TYR A 112 21.38 -25.27 -10.89
C TYR A 112 21.52 -23.91 -10.21
N LEU A 113 21.69 -22.83 -10.98
CA LEU A 113 21.86 -21.48 -10.44
C LEU A 113 20.60 -21.00 -9.70
N ILE A 114 19.41 -21.19 -10.30
CA ILE A 114 18.13 -20.95 -9.63
C ILE A 114 18.07 -21.67 -8.29
N LYS A 115 18.36 -22.98 -8.28
CA LYS A 115 18.33 -23.78 -7.05
C LYS A 115 19.33 -23.29 -6.01
N LYS A 116 20.54 -22.89 -6.42
CA LYS A 116 21.62 -22.46 -5.52
C LYS A 116 21.34 -21.11 -4.86
N TYR A 117 20.88 -20.14 -5.64
CA TYR A 117 20.77 -18.76 -5.18
C TYR A 117 19.36 -18.40 -4.70
N GLU A 118 18.30 -19.00 -5.25
CA GLU A 118 16.93 -18.77 -4.75
C GLU A 118 16.61 -19.57 -3.48
N ALA A 119 17.24 -20.73 -3.26
CA ALA A 119 17.09 -21.44 -1.99
C ALA A 119 17.71 -20.64 -0.83
N LYS A 120 18.87 -20.02 -1.07
CA LYS A 120 19.51 -19.11 -0.11
C LYS A 120 18.68 -17.86 0.14
N ASP A 121 18.08 -17.31 -0.90
CA ASP A 121 17.15 -16.18 -0.76
C ASP A 121 15.98 -16.51 0.16
N LYS A 122 15.33 -17.67 -0.03
CA LYS A 122 14.29 -18.18 0.89
C LYS A 122 14.77 -18.31 2.33
N GLN A 123 16.00 -18.80 2.54
CA GLN A 123 16.58 -18.89 3.87
C GLN A 123 16.86 -17.52 4.48
N CYS A 124 17.37 -16.56 3.70
CA CYS A 124 17.59 -15.18 4.13
C CYS A 124 16.28 -14.48 4.49
N ILE A 125 15.23 -14.66 3.68
CA ILE A 125 13.87 -14.19 3.97
C ILE A 125 13.40 -14.77 5.30
N HIS A 126 13.53 -16.08 5.51
CA HIS A 126 13.12 -16.74 6.75
C HIS A 126 13.89 -16.22 7.98
N ILE A 127 15.20 -16.00 7.86
CA ILE A 127 16.02 -15.41 8.92
C ILE A 127 15.57 -13.98 9.23
N ALA A 128 15.35 -13.15 8.20
CA ALA A 128 14.89 -11.77 8.38
C ALA A 128 13.49 -11.70 9.00
N ASP A 129 12.58 -12.58 8.58
CA ASP A 129 11.24 -12.71 9.15
C ASP A 129 11.29 -13.15 10.61
N THR A 130 12.15 -14.12 10.93
CA THR A 130 12.38 -14.58 12.31
C THR A 130 12.94 -13.45 13.17
N LEU A 131 13.94 -12.71 12.69
CA LEU A 131 14.50 -11.56 13.39
C LEU A 131 13.44 -10.48 13.65
N LEU A 132 12.57 -10.21 12.69
CA LEU A 132 11.46 -9.29 12.83
C LEU A 132 10.45 -9.76 13.90
N CYS A 133 10.03 -11.02 13.84
CA CYS A 133 9.03 -11.59 14.75
C CYS A 133 9.54 -11.78 16.19
N GLN A 134 10.83 -12.04 16.36
CA GLN A 134 11.45 -12.28 17.67
C GLN A 134 11.97 -11.01 18.34
N HIS A 135 12.06 -9.89 17.63
CA HIS A 135 12.52 -8.64 18.24
C HIS A 135 11.55 -8.20 19.34
N LYS A 136 12.09 -7.98 20.55
CA LYS A 136 11.34 -7.53 21.72
C LYS A 136 11.76 -6.13 22.13
N PHE A 137 10.80 -5.38 22.64
CA PHE A 137 11.03 -4.10 23.28
C PHE A 137 11.73 -4.32 24.62
N ASP A 138 12.81 -3.59 24.84
CA ASP A 138 13.54 -3.55 26.11
C ASP A 138 13.54 -2.10 26.65
N PRO A 139 12.81 -1.82 27.74
CA PRO A 139 12.68 -0.48 28.29
C PRO A 139 13.90 -0.06 29.12
N GLU A 140 14.79 -0.99 29.48
CA GLU A 140 16.02 -0.68 30.22
C GLU A 140 17.13 -0.19 29.29
N SER A 141 17.14 -0.67 28.03
CA SER A 141 18.19 -0.34 27.07
C SER A 141 17.75 0.60 25.94
N THR A 142 16.46 0.76 25.68
CA THR A 142 15.97 1.55 24.52
C THR A 142 14.72 2.38 24.79
N THR A 143 14.55 3.46 24.03
CA THR A 143 13.30 4.23 24.01
C THR A 143 12.27 3.62 23.04
N MET A 144 10.98 3.94 23.22
CA MET A 144 9.93 3.48 22.31
C MET A 144 10.11 3.96 20.86
N GLU A 145 10.68 5.15 20.64
CA GLU A 145 10.97 5.64 19.28
C GLU A 145 12.13 4.89 18.62
N GLU A 146 13.15 4.50 19.39
CA GLU A 146 14.23 3.64 18.89
C GLU A 146 13.73 2.23 18.56
N HIS A 147 12.87 1.66 19.41
CA HIS A 147 12.21 0.38 19.14
C HIS A 147 11.40 0.42 17.84
N LYS A 148 10.54 1.43 17.67
CA LYS A 148 9.77 1.66 16.44
C LYS A 148 10.67 1.81 15.22
N LYS A 149 11.77 2.56 15.34
CA LYS A 149 12.76 2.71 14.25
C LYS A 149 13.40 1.37 13.91
N LYS A 150 13.78 0.57 14.92
CA LYS A 150 14.37 -0.77 14.73
C LYS A 150 13.40 -1.72 14.04
N MET A 151 12.15 -1.79 14.49
CA MET A 151 11.09 -2.60 13.88
C MET A 151 10.85 -2.23 12.41
N LYS A 152 10.76 -0.93 12.09
CA LYS A 152 10.63 -0.47 10.70
C LYS A 152 11.84 -0.82 9.83
N ASN A 153 13.05 -0.76 10.40
CA ASN A 153 14.25 -1.17 9.69
C ASN A 153 14.29 -2.68 9.42
N LEU A 154 13.85 -3.51 10.37
CA LEU A 154 13.72 -4.95 10.18
C LEU A 154 12.68 -5.29 9.11
N LEU A 155 11.52 -4.64 9.13
CA LEU A 155 10.51 -4.78 8.08
C LEU A 155 11.07 -4.40 6.69
N LYS A 156 11.80 -3.28 6.61
CA LYS A 156 12.48 -2.86 5.38
C LYS A 156 13.50 -3.90 4.91
N GLN A 157 14.29 -4.48 5.82
CA GLN A 157 15.24 -5.54 5.49
C GLN A 157 14.53 -6.78 4.93
N LEU A 158 13.43 -7.20 5.54
CA LEU A 158 12.61 -8.30 5.04
C LEU A 158 12.09 -8.04 3.63
N HIS A 159 11.53 -6.84 3.38
CA HIS A 159 11.02 -6.47 2.05
C HIS A 159 12.14 -6.37 1.00
N ASN A 160 13.31 -5.86 1.37
CA ASN A 160 14.47 -5.80 0.49
C ASN A 160 14.96 -7.19 0.03
N LEU A 161 14.73 -8.21 0.86
CA LEU A 161 15.02 -9.61 0.54
C LEU A 161 13.86 -10.29 -0.20
N GLY A 162 12.78 -9.57 -0.57
CA GLY A 162 11.62 -10.15 -1.24
C GLY A 162 10.62 -10.83 -0.30
N GLY A 163 10.80 -10.71 1.02
CA GLY A 163 9.84 -11.19 2.00
C GLY A 163 8.57 -10.35 1.99
N THR A 164 7.44 -10.98 2.28
CA THR A 164 6.12 -10.33 2.32
C THR A 164 5.66 -10.16 3.76
N CYS A 165 5.26 -8.95 4.14
CA CYS A 165 4.62 -8.68 5.43
C CYS A 165 3.74 -7.44 5.24
N ASN A 166 2.42 -7.63 5.30
CA ASN A 166 1.46 -6.54 5.18
C ASN A 166 1.30 -5.79 6.52
N ASP A 167 0.67 -4.62 6.49
CA ASP A 167 0.58 -3.76 7.68
C ASP A 167 -0.18 -4.42 8.84
N HIS A 168 -1.20 -5.24 8.56
CA HIS A 168 -1.94 -5.99 9.58
C HIS A 168 -1.05 -7.04 10.26
N GLN A 169 -0.26 -7.80 9.49
CA GLN A 169 0.72 -8.75 10.04
C GLN A 169 1.78 -8.01 10.87
N PHE A 170 2.30 -6.90 10.35
CA PHE A 170 3.28 -6.09 11.05
C PHE A 170 2.72 -5.52 12.35
N ARG A 171 1.46 -5.06 12.37
CA ARG A 171 0.75 -4.65 13.59
C ARG A 171 0.76 -5.75 14.65
N MET A 172 0.42 -6.99 14.28
CA MET A 172 0.43 -8.10 15.23
C MET A 172 1.83 -8.39 15.77
N ILE A 173 2.85 -8.30 14.91
CA ILE A 173 4.25 -8.45 15.31
C ILE A 173 4.67 -7.33 16.29
N VAL A 174 4.25 -6.08 16.03
CA VAL A 174 4.50 -4.94 16.93
C VAL A 174 3.86 -5.16 18.30
N ILE A 175 2.60 -5.61 18.36
CA ILE A 175 1.92 -5.94 19.62
C ILE A 175 2.66 -7.07 20.35
N ALA A 176 3.06 -8.13 19.63
CA ALA A 176 3.81 -9.25 20.17
C ALA A 176 5.23 -8.89 20.60
N SER A 177 5.81 -7.78 20.11
CA SER A 177 7.14 -7.32 20.50
C SER A 177 7.20 -6.77 21.93
N MET A 178 6.04 -6.48 22.54
CA MET A 178 5.96 -5.94 23.88
C MET A 178 6.34 -6.97 24.95
N LEU A 179 6.79 -6.47 26.10
CA LEU A 179 7.21 -7.34 27.21
C LEU A 179 6.04 -8.17 27.73
N GLU A 180 6.37 -9.35 28.25
CA GLU A 180 5.43 -10.26 28.91
C GLU A 180 4.66 -9.56 30.03
N ALA A 181 5.34 -8.73 30.84
CA ALA A 181 4.74 -7.96 31.92
C ALA A 181 3.69 -6.93 31.45
N TRP A 182 3.66 -6.62 30.15
CA TRP A 182 2.73 -5.65 29.58
C TRP A 182 1.56 -6.33 28.85
N LYS A 183 1.47 -7.66 28.89
CA LYS A 183 0.45 -8.45 28.18
C LYS A 183 -0.97 -7.93 28.40
N ASP A 184 -1.35 -7.67 29.64
CA ASP A 184 -2.72 -7.22 29.97
C ASP A 184 -3.07 -5.88 29.30
N TYR A 185 -2.07 -5.01 29.10
CA TYR A 185 -2.25 -3.71 28.43
C TYR A 185 -2.29 -3.84 26.91
N VAL A 186 -1.67 -4.86 26.34
CA VAL A 186 -1.56 -5.04 24.88
C VAL A 186 -2.59 -6.01 24.31
N LEU A 187 -3.44 -6.60 25.14
CA LEU A 187 -4.57 -7.44 24.70
C LEU A 187 -5.56 -6.66 23.81
N ASN A 188 -5.78 -5.37 24.10
CA ASN A 188 -6.83 -4.56 23.46
C ASN A 188 -6.26 -3.28 22.81
N VAL A 189 -5.17 -3.41 22.05
CA VAL A 189 -4.62 -2.26 21.30
C VAL A 189 -5.65 -1.78 20.25
N PRO A 190 -6.11 -0.52 20.32
CA PRO A 190 -7.08 0.01 19.37
C PRO A 190 -6.47 0.22 17.97
N GLY A 191 -7.32 0.33 16.96
CA GLY A 191 -6.91 0.59 15.58
C GLY A 191 -6.60 -0.67 14.75
N LEU A 192 -6.56 -0.50 13.44
CA LEU A 192 -6.34 -1.54 12.43
C LEU A 192 -4.91 -1.54 11.88
N PHE A 193 -4.20 -0.43 12.01
CA PHE A 193 -2.88 -0.25 11.39
C PHE A 193 -1.74 -0.27 12.40
N SER A 194 -0.53 -0.59 11.92
CA SER A 194 0.69 -0.62 12.74
C SER A 194 1.02 0.76 13.33
N SER A 195 0.69 1.85 12.63
CA SER A 195 0.87 3.22 13.08
C SER A 195 0.07 3.52 14.36
N GLU A 196 -1.19 3.10 14.40
CA GLU A 196 -2.09 3.28 15.55
C GLU A 196 -1.60 2.46 16.75
N ALA A 197 -1.11 1.23 16.51
CA ALA A 197 -0.49 0.41 17.53
C ALA A 197 0.74 1.10 18.14
N PHE A 198 1.65 1.63 17.32
CA PHE A 198 2.78 2.40 17.84
C PHE A 198 2.35 3.64 18.63
N THR A 199 1.33 4.38 18.17
CA THR A 199 0.80 5.54 18.91
C THR A 199 0.28 5.13 20.29
N TYR A 200 -0.46 4.03 20.37
CA TYR A 200 -0.95 3.50 21.64
C TYR A 200 0.20 3.08 22.57
N LEU A 201 1.16 2.30 22.07
CA LEU A 201 2.30 1.81 22.84
C LEU A 201 3.21 2.95 23.32
N HIS A 202 3.36 4.00 22.52
CA HIS A 202 4.11 5.19 22.94
C HIS A 202 3.42 5.94 24.08
N ARG A 203 2.08 6.04 24.07
CA ARG A 203 1.33 6.61 25.19
C ARG A 203 1.48 5.76 26.45
N LEU A 204 1.37 4.44 26.32
CA LEU A 204 1.54 3.49 27.42
C LEU A 204 2.95 3.60 28.04
N TYR A 205 3.98 3.67 27.20
CA TYR A 205 5.37 3.86 27.64
C TYR A 205 5.54 5.16 28.45
N LEU A 206 5.01 6.28 27.95
CA LEU A 206 5.09 7.57 28.65
C LEU A 206 4.36 7.57 30.00
N ASP A 207 3.22 6.87 30.10
CA ASP A 207 2.50 6.70 31.36
C ASP A 207 3.34 5.92 32.37
N LYS A 208 3.92 4.79 31.95
CA LYS A 208 4.73 3.92 32.82
C LYS A 208 6.07 4.54 33.24
N VAL A 209 6.80 5.17 32.31
CA VAL A 209 8.08 5.85 32.61
C VAL A 209 7.84 7.21 33.30
N GLY A 210 6.73 7.88 33.01
CA GLY A 210 6.36 9.13 33.66
C GLY A 210 6.01 8.99 35.14
N CYS A 211 5.59 7.81 35.58
CA CYS A 211 5.30 7.50 36.98
C CYS A 211 6.54 7.19 37.84
N THR A 212 7.71 6.88 37.26
CA THR A 212 8.93 6.56 38.02
C THR A 212 9.83 7.77 38.29
N GLY A 213 9.63 8.90 37.61
CA GLY A 213 10.44 10.12 37.77
C GLY A 213 9.69 11.25 38.48
N ASN A 214 9.56 11.19 39.81
CA ASN A 214 8.82 12.19 40.61
C ASN A 214 9.68 13.42 41.03
N GLY A 215 10.74 13.76 40.28
CA GLY A 215 11.65 14.87 40.61
C GLY A 215 11.45 16.13 39.75
N ASP A 216 11.52 15.99 38.42
CA ASP A 216 11.70 17.15 37.52
C ASP A 216 10.61 17.32 36.45
N ASN A 217 9.52 16.57 36.58
CA ASN A 217 8.46 16.48 35.57
C ASN A 217 7.51 17.70 35.56
N ASP A 218 7.68 18.65 36.50
CA ASP A 218 6.88 19.87 36.57
C ASP A 218 7.19 20.82 35.40
N TYR A 219 8.45 20.89 34.94
CA TYR A 219 8.83 21.73 33.81
C TYR A 219 8.25 21.25 32.47
N ILE A 220 8.30 19.93 32.20
CA ILE A 220 7.74 19.36 30.96
C ILE A 220 6.21 19.35 31.00
N LYS A 221 5.58 19.00 32.13
CA LYS A 221 4.13 19.14 32.30
C LYS A 221 3.66 20.58 32.11
N LYS A 222 4.39 21.57 32.63
CA LYS A 222 4.10 23.00 32.41
C LYS A 222 4.28 23.41 30.95
N LYS A 223 5.33 22.94 30.25
CA LYS A 223 5.53 23.22 28.82
C LYS A 223 4.45 22.59 27.95
N VAL A 224 4.04 21.36 28.25
CA VAL A 224 2.95 20.67 27.54
C VAL A 224 1.61 21.35 27.82
N ALA A 225 1.32 21.71 29.07
CA ALA A 225 0.13 22.47 29.42
C ALA A 225 0.10 23.85 28.73
N ALA A 226 1.24 24.54 28.66
CA ALA A 226 1.36 25.81 27.95
C ALA A 226 1.16 25.66 26.44
N LEU A 227 1.74 24.63 25.81
CA LEU A 227 1.53 24.34 24.39
C LEU A 227 0.08 23.93 24.09
N VAL A 228 -0.55 23.16 24.96
CA VAL A 228 -1.97 22.80 24.85
C VAL A 228 -2.84 24.03 25.03
N ALA A 229 -2.56 24.89 26.00
CA ALA A 229 -3.26 26.17 26.18
C ALA A 229 -3.06 27.10 24.98
N GLN A 230 -1.87 27.13 24.37
CA GLN A 230 -1.58 27.91 23.17
C GLN A 230 -2.30 27.34 21.95
N TYR A 231 -2.35 26.01 21.78
CA TYR A 231 -3.12 25.36 20.72
C TYR A 231 -4.62 25.62 20.89
N LEU A 232 -5.14 25.55 22.11
CA LEU A 232 -6.55 25.87 22.43
C LEU A 232 -6.85 27.35 22.23
N ALA A 233 -5.97 28.27 22.61
CA ALA A 233 -6.12 29.71 22.39
C ALA A 233 -6.03 30.07 20.90
N MET A 234 -5.17 29.39 20.15
CA MET A 234 -5.02 29.55 18.71
C MET A 234 -6.21 28.95 17.95
N HIS A 235 -6.80 27.84 18.44
CA HIS A 235 -8.07 27.32 17.92
C HIS A 235 -9.26 28.22 18.28
N ALA A 236 -9.27 28.82 19.48
CA ALA A 236 -10.28 29.80 19.89
C ALA A 236 -10.18 31.12 19.09
N ALA A 237 -8.96 31.55 18.73
CA ALA A 237 -8.73 32.69 17.85
C ALA A 237 -9.04 32.37 16.37
N SER A 238 -8.85 31.11 15.95
CA SER A 238 -9.19 30.60 14.62
C SER A 238 -10.70 30.35 14.45
N THR A 239 -11.47 30.28 15.54
CA THR A 239 -12.94 30.36 15.53
C THR A 239 -13.43 31.81 15.57
N SER A 240 -12.92 32.64 14.65
CA SER A 240 -13.59 33.87 14.20
C SER A 240 -14.28 33.66 12.85
N SER A 241 -14.74 32.43 12.58
CA SER A 241 -15.81 32.17 11.63
C SER A 241 -16.73 31.07 12.19
N PRO A 242 -18.03 31.34 12.40
CA PRO A 242 -18.93 30.32 12.90
C PRO A 242 -19.40 29.48 11.72
N ASN A 243 -18.81 28.30 11.55
CA ASN A 243 -19.47 27.22 10.81
C ASN A 243 -19.59 25.99 11.73
N ALA A 244 -20.35 26.19 12.81
CA ALA A 244 -20.88 25.09 13.59
C ALA A 244 -21.99 24.42 12.78
N LYS A 245 -21.89 23.11 12.64
CA LYS A 245 -22.90 22.24 12.01
C LYS A 245 -24.29 22.60 12.58
N CYS A 246 -25.15 23.07 11.67
CA CYS A 246 -26.46 23.62 11.97
C CYS A 246 -27.42 22.51 12.44
N GLU A 247 -27.49 22.30 13.74
CA GLU A 247 -28.79 21.96 14.35
C GLU A 247 -29.72 23.14 14.02
N ARG A 248 -30.83 22.87 13.30
CA ARG A 248 -31.74 23.92 12.81
C ARG A 248 -32.35 24.66 14.00
N LEU A 249 -31.71 25.74 14.43
CA LEU A 249 -32.24 26.64 15.43
C LEU A 249 -33.62 27.13 14.97
N THR A 250 -34.65 26.84 15.75
CA THR A 250 -36.04 27.16 15.41
C THR A 250 -36.54 28.28 16.33
N CYS A 251 -37.12 29.32 15.74
CA CYS A 251 -37.61 30.50 16.41
C CYS A 251 -39.03 30.27 16.94
N VAL A 252 -39.25 30.55 18.22
CA VAL A 252 -40.55 30.37 18.88
C VAL A 252 -41.47 31.60 18.75
N ASN A 253 -41.01 32.73 18.19
CA ASN A 253 -41.85 33.93 18.05
C ASN A 253 -43.01 33.67 17.07
N PRO A 254 -44.30 33.70 17.51
CA PRO A 254 -45.46 33.34 16.69
C PRO A 254 -45.58 34.16 15.40
N VAL A 255 -45.19 35.44 15.42
CA VAL A 255 -45.26 36.37 14.27
C VAL A 255 -43.97 36.40 13.44
N CYS A 256 -43.04 35.47 13.67
CA CYS A 256 -41.83 35.36 12.85
C CYS A 256 -42.11 34.74 11.48
N PRO A 257 -41.73 35.39 10.36
CA PRO A 257 -41.97 34.88 9.01
C PRO A 257 -41.06 33.70 8.64
N THR A 258 -39.89 33.55 9.28
CA THR A 258 -38.93 32.46 9.01
C THR A 258 -38.57 31.74 10.29
N LYS A 259 -39.33 30.70 10.65
CA LYS A 259 -39.14 29.97 11.92
C LYS A 259 -37.81 29.23 12.03
N VAL A 260 -37.01 29.10 10.97
CA VAL A 260 -35.79 28.28 10.96
C VAL A 260 -34.56 29.18 10.73
N GLY A 261 -33.44 28.82 11.37
CA GLY A 261 -32.15 29.47 11.25
C GLY A 261 -31.82 30.49 12.34
N HIS A 262 -32.73 30.71 13.31
CA HIS A 262 -32.49 31.61 14.44
C HIS A 262 -33.38 31.27 15.65
N THR A 263 -33.03 31.78 16.83
CA THR A 263 -33.83 31.71 18.07
C THR A 263 -34.63 33.01 18.29
N ILE A 264 -35.59 33.01 19.21
CA ILE A 264 -36.43 34.20 19.49
C ILE A 264 -35.59 35.44 19.85
N ASP A 265 -34.46 35.28 20.53
CA ASP A 265 -33.57 36.37 20.92
C ASP A 265 -32.96 37.10 19.72
N ARG A 266 -32.80 36.39 18.60
CA ARG A 266 -32.23 36.92 17.35
C ARG A 266 -33.30 37.21 16.31
N CYS A 267 -34.58 37.16 16.68
CA CYS A 267 -35.69 37.40 15.78
C CYS A 267 -35.91 38.90 15.57
N TRP A 268 -36.01 39.31 14.30
CA TRP A 268 -36.27 40.70 13.92
C TRP A 268 -37.76 41.06 13.78
N ALA A 269 -38.64 40.06 13.80
CA ALA A 269 -40.07 40.28 13.78
C ALA A 269 -40.54 40.91 15.10
N LYS A 270 -41.72 41.55 15.07
CA LYS A 270 -42.33 42.18 16.24
C LYS A 270 -42.41 41.19 17.41
N GLY A 271 -42.05 41.62 18.61
CA GLY A 271 -41.97 40.78 19.81
C GLY A 271 -40.75 39.85 19.88
N GLY A 272 -39.80 39.95 18.94
CA GLY A 272 -38.53 39.24 18.98
C GLY A 272 -37.43 40.01 19.74
N GLY A 273 -36.42 39.30 20.25
CA GLY A 273 -35.33 39.94 21.03
C GLY A 273 -34.44 40.89 20.23
N ALA A 274 -34.53 40.89 18.90
CA ALA A 274 -33.82 41.80 18.02
C ALA A 274 -34.79 42.66 17.17
N GLU A 275 -36.01 42.89 17.65
CA GLU A 275 -36.98 43.79 17.00
C GLU A 275 -36.35 45.15 16.67
N GLY A 276 -36.61 45.65 15.46
CA GLY A 276 -36.11 46.94 14.97
C GLY A 276 -34.64 46.95 14.52
N LYS A 277 -33.91 45.83 14.65
CA LYS A 277 -32.49 45.71 14.24
C LYS A 277 -32.31 44.99 12.90
N ALA A 278 -33.38 44.84 12.11
CA ALA A 278 -33.31 44.12 10.85
C ALA A 278 -32.54 44.92 9.79
N PRO A 279 -31.77 44.25 8.90
CA PRO A 279 -31.19 44.89 7.75
C PRO A 279 -32.28 45.35 6.77
N LYS A 280 -31.98 46.39 5.96
CA LYS A 280 -32.92 46.96 4.98
C LYS A 280 -33.56 45.89 4.07
N SER A 281 -32.76 44.97 3.56
CA SER A 281 -33.23 43.88 2.70
C SER A 281 -34.25 42.93 3.35
N TRP A 282 -34.30 42.87 4.68
CA TRP A 282 -35.32 42.12 5.41
C TRP A 282 -36.61 42.94 5.56
N HIS A 283 -36.49 44.24 5.87
CA HIS A 283 -37.63 45.16 5.86
C HIS A 283 -38.30 45.25 4.49
N ASP A 284 -37.53 45.23 3.40
CA ASP A 284 -38.09 45.25 2.05
C ASP A 284 -38.87 43.96 1.72
N LYS A 285 -38.50 42.84 2.33
CA LYS A 285 -39.14 41.53 2.10
C LYS A 285 -40.33 41.24 3.00
N TYR A 286 -40.29 41.68 4.25
CA TYR A 286 -41.27 41.29 5.28
C TYR A 286 -41.90 42.49 6.00
N GLY A 287 -41.50 43.72 5.65
CA GLY A 287 -42.10 44.94 6.18
C GLY A 287 -43.41 45.24 5.47
N THR A 288 -44.51 44.64 5.93
CA THR A 288 -45.84 45.05 5.49
C THR A 288 -46.28 46.29 6.26
N LYS A 289 -46.52 47.40 5.53
CA LYS A 289 -47.25 48.58 6.01
C LYS A 289 -48.59 48.14 6.62
N ALA A 290 -48.97 48.74 7.74
CA ALA A 290 -50.25 48.52 8.37
C ALA A 290 -51.42 48.81 7.40
N SER A 291 -52.32 47.84 7.21
CA SER A 291 -53.74 48.11 6.99
C SER A 291 -54.60 46.91 7.40
N SER A 292 -55.70 47.26 8.06
CA SER A 292 -56.85 46.57 8.60
C SER A 292 -57.28 45.15 8.14
N SER A 293 -57.88 44.46 9.12
CA SER A 293 -59.07 43.58 9.04
C SER A 293 -58.92 42.07 8.84
N ASP A 294 -59.50 41.38 9.83
CA ASP A 294 -60.35 40.19 9.76
C ASP A 294 -59.79 38.76 9.60
N THR A 295 -59.89 38.07 10.75
CA THR A 295 -60.58 36.79 11.00
C THR A 295 -60.17 35.48 10.30
N ALA A 296 -60.07 34.46 11.16
CA ALA A 296 -60.29 33.01 10.94
C ALA A 296 -59.13 32.12 10.44
N SER A 297 -58.55 31.40 11.40
CA SER A 297 -58.40 29.92 11.47
C SER A 297 -58.69 29.09 10.22
N LEU A 298 -57.75 28.23 9.80
CA LEU A 298 -57.85 26.76 10.00
C LEU A 298 -56.55 26.02 9.63
N ILE A 299 -56.23 25.04 10.46
CA ILE A 299 -55.21 24.00 10.31
C ILE A 299 -55.65 23.01 9.22
N ASP A 300 -54.73 22.48 8.41
CA ASP A 300 -54.83 21.07 8.07
C ASP A 300 -53.48 20.39 7.81
N ILE A 301 -53.37 19.24 8.46
CA ILE A 301 -52.26 18.29 8.48
C ILE A 301 -52.44 17.36 7.28
N TYR A 302 -51.37 17.00 6.56
CA TYR A 302 -51.38 15.70 5.89
C TYR A 302 -50.01 15.03 5.85
N ILE A 303 -50.10 13.72 6.10
CA ILE A 303 -49.08 12.74 6.44
C ILE A 303 -48.54 12.07 5.18
N GLY A 304 -47.35 11.49 5.31
CA GLY A 304 -46.53 10.94 4.23
C GLY A 304 -47.11 9.76 3.45
N SER A 305 -46.50 9.52 2.29
CA SER A 305 -46.72 8.33 1.48
C SER A 305 -45.41 7.58 1.26
N MET A 306 -45.51 6.27 1.45
CA MET A 306 -44.48 5.25 1.37
C MET A 306 -44.04 4.92 -0.07
N TYR A 307 -42.87 4.28 -0.15
CA TYR A 307 -42.26 3.64 -1.30
C TYR A 307 -43.12 2.51 -1.92
N SER A 308 -42.93 2.27 -3.22
CA SER A 308 -43.11 0.94 -3.82
C SER A 308 -42.09 0.67 -4.95
N PRO A 309 -41.62 -0.59 -5.14
CA PRO A 309 -40.54 -0.98 -6.05
C PRO A 309 -41.05 -1.49 -7.42
N LYS A 310 -40.21 -1.40 -8.46
CA LYS A 310 -40.49 -1.94 -9.80
C LYS A 310 -40.05 -3.42 -9.94
N LYS A 311 -40.93 -4.23 -10.53
CA LYS A 311 -40.71 -5.61 -11.02
C LYS A 311 -40.11 -5.64 -12.44
N PRO A 312 -39.53 -6.78 -12.88
CA PRO A 312 -39.08 -7.03 -14.25
C PRO A 312 -40.17 -7.70 -15.11
N ASP A 313 -40.12 -7.52 -16.43
CA ASP A 313 -40.98 -8.18 -17.41
C ASP A 313 -40.29 -9.37 -18.11
N ASP A 314 -41.09 -10.44 -18.29
CA ASP A 314 -40.91 -11.64 -19.11
C ASP A 314 -40.62 -11.29 -20.59
N GLY A 315 -39.95 -12.07 -21.45
CA GLY A 315 -39.94 -13.52 -21.65
C GLY A 315 -40.50 -13.82 -23.05
N LEU A 316 -39.70 -14.40 -23.97
CA LEU A 316 -40.21 -15.04 -25.20
C LEU A 316 -39.23 -16.11 -25.71
N LEU A 317 -39.79 -17.31 -25.93
CA LEU A 317 -39.19 -18.61 -26.23
C LEU A 317 -39.12 -18.89 -27.75
N MET A 318 -38.01 -19.54 -28.17
CA MET A 318 -37.89 -20.72 -29.08
C MET A 318 -38.22 -20.58 -30.59
N PRO A 319 -37.94 -21.60 -31.44
CA PRO A 319 -36.80 -22.55 -31.51
C PRO A 319 -36.22 -22.68 -32.96
N PHE A 320 -35.01 -23.25 -33.09
CA PHE A 320 -34.59 -24.36 -33.97
C PHE A 320 -33.08 -24.60 -33.82
#